data_AF-A0A2E0X3E1-F1
#
_entry.id   AF-A0A2E0X3E1-F1
#
_cell.length_a   1.000
_cell.length_b   1.000
_cell.length_c   1.000
_cell.angle_alpha   90.00
_cell.angle_beta   90.00
_cell.angle_gamma   90.00
#
_symmetry.space_group_name_H-M   'P 1'
#
loop_
_entity.id
_entity.type
_entity.pdbx_description
1 polymer ?
#
loop_
_entity_poly.entity_id
_entity_poly.type
_entity_poly.pdbx_seq_one_letter_code
_entity_poly.pdbx_strand_id
1 'polypeptide(L)'
;MDRVTDLFARMRSLYRHKANEMVTVIGGQPTLEFKLWLQKTAHLTDQQFAQGVAMMERQEMDARKTGDETWPPSYAGFIGLATMSTKPRSTVTALPAPTDKRLAAERLAQIREILH
;
A
#
# COMPACT_ATOMS: atom_id res chain seq x y z
N MET A 1 -9.07 -23.59 -8.41
CA MET A 1 -8.17 -22.75 -9.24
C MET A 1 -6.91 -22.49 -8.45
N ASP A 2 -5.76 -22.51 -9.11
CA ASP A 2 -4.46 -22.26 -8.49
C ASP A 2 -4.28 -20.75 -8.19
N ARG A 3 -3.80 -20.40 -6.99
CA ARG A 3 -3.57 -19.00 -6.57
C ARG A 3 -2.62 -18.26 -7.52
N VAL A 4 -1.71 -19.00 -8.16
CA VAL A 4 -0.79 -18.51 -9.19
C VAL A 4 -1.56 -17.95 -10.38
N THR A 5 -2.56 -18.68 -10.84
CA THR A 5 -3.35 -18.29 -12.03
C THR A 5 -4.21 -17.07 -11.72
N ASP A 6 -4.80 -16.99 -10.52
CA ASP A 6 -5.65 -15.87 -10.14
C ASP A 6 -4.87 -14.56 -9.99
N LEU A 7 -3.72 -14.58 -9.31
CA LEU A 7 -2.92 -13.36 -9.13
C LEU A 7 -2.34 -12.87 -10.47
N PHE A 8 -1.89 -13.78 -11.32
CA PHE A 8 -1.41 -13.42 -12.66
C PHE A 8 -2.50 -12.79 -13.51
N ALA A 9 -3.71 -13.37 -13.50
CA ALA A 9 -4.85 -12.82 -14.24
C ALA A 9 -5.20 -11.41 -13.76
N ARG A 10 -5.19 -11.17 -12.45
CA ARG A 10 -5.41 -9.84 -11.86
C ARG A 10 -4.33 -8.85 -12.26
N MET A 11 -3.06 -9.22 -12.14
CA MET A 11 -1.95 -8.35 -12.56
C MET A 11 -2.02 -8.00 -14.04
N ARG A 12 -2.35 -8.96 -14.93
CA ARG A 12 -2.59 -8.68 -16.35
C ARG A 12 -3.76 -7.73 -16.59
N SER A 13 -4.84 -7.86 -15.83
CA SER A 13 -5.99 -6.97 -15.94
C SER A 13 -5.66 -5.53 -15.52
N LEU A 14 -4.89 -5.38 -14.45
CA LEU A 14 -4.49 -4.08 -13.92
C LEU A 14 -3.42 -3.41 -14.78
N TYR A 15 -2.31 -4.09 -15.04
CA TYR A 15 -1.12 -3.45 -15.63
C TYR A 15 -0.96 -3.73 -17.14
N ARG A 16 -1.86 -4.51 -17.75
CA ARG A 16 -1.87 -4.86 -19.19
C ARG A 16 -0.50 -5.32 -19.70
N HIS A 17 0.14 -4.54 -20.57
CA HIS A 17 1.42 -4.87 -21.20
C HIS A 17 2.56 -4.90 -20.18
N LYS A 18 2.53 -4.03 -19.17
CA LYS A 18 3.55 -3.96 -18.11
C LYS A 18 3.56 -5.20 -17.22
N ALA A 19 2.40 -5.83 -17.03
CA ALA A 19 2.34 -7.12 -16.38
C ALA A 19 3.16 -8.15 -17.16
N ASN A 20 3.11 -8.14 -18.50
CA ASN A 20 3.89 -9.09 -19.29
C ASN A 20 5.39 -8.81 -19.25
N GLU A 21 5.78 -7.54 -19.13
CA GLU A 21 7.20 -7.13 -18.97
C GLU A 21 7.75 -7.58 -17.61
N MET A 22 7.01 -7.33 -16.53
CA MET A 22 7.51 -7.61 -15.18
C MET A 22 7.27 -9.06 -14.73
N VAL A 23 6.21 -9.71 -15.22
CA VAL A 23 5.95 -11.16 -15.05
C VAL A 23 6.70 -11.98 -16.11
N THR A 24 7.51 -11.34 -16.96
CA THR A 24 8.28 -11.95 -18.06
C THR A 24 7.52 -13.11 -18.70
N VAL A 25 6.44 -12.83 -19.41
CA VAL A 25 5.61 -13.90 -19.99
C VAL A 25 6.27 -14.45 -21.25
N ILE A 26 6.70 -15.72 -21.26
CA ILE A 26 7.21 -16.40 -22.46
C ILE A 26 6.08 -17.30 -23.00
N GLY A 27 5.61 -17.04 -24.22
CA GLY A 27 4.60 -17.89 -24.88
C GLY A 27 3.24 -17.94 -24.18
N GLY A 28 2.86 -16.88 -23.46
CA GLY A 28 1.58 -16.83 -22.71
C GLY A 28 1.60 -17.53 -21.35
N GLN A 29 2.75 -18.05 -20.93
CA GLN A 29 2.94 -18.70 -19.63
C GLN A 29 3.76 -17.82 -18.68
N PRO A 30 3.44 -17.82 -17.38
CA PRO A 30 4.27 -17.15 -16.39
C PRO A 30 5.68 -17.78 -16.32
N THR A 31 6.72 -16.97 -16.20
CA THR A 31 8.10 -17.45 -16.05
C THR A 31 8.30 -18.25 -14.78
N LEU A 32 9.42 -18.98 -14.76
CA LEU A 32 9.93 -19.65 -13.57
C LEU A 32 10.13 -18.67 -12.40
N GLU A 33 10.63 -17.46 -12.66
CA GLU A 33 10.82 -16.44 -11.63
C GLU A 33 9.50 -16.06 -10.94
N PHE A 34 8.44 -15.84 -11.73
CA PHE A 34 7.11 -15.54 -11.20
C PHE A 34 6.49 -16.73 -10.45
N LYS A 35 6.73 -17.96 -10.92
CA LYS A 35 6.31 -19.18 -10.19
C LYS A 35 7.04 -19.30 -8.86
N LEU A 36 8.35 -19.02 -8.82
CA LEU A 36 9.15 -18.99 -7.59
C LEU A 36 8.70 -17.88 -6.65
N TRP A 37 8.34 -16.71 -7.20
CA TRP A 37 7.73 -15.63 -6.44
C TRP A 37 6.48 -16.10 -5.70
N LEU A 38 5.59 -16.81 -6.37
CA LEU A 38 4.35 -17.33 -5.79
C LEU A 38 4.58 -18.47 -4.80
N GLN A 39 5.54 -19.35 -5.06
CA GLN A 39 5.97 -20.33 -4.05
C GLN A 39 6.50 -19.63 -2.81
N LYS A 40 7.26 -18.54 -2.99
CA LYS A 40 7.75 -17.74 -1.87
C LYS A 40 6.62 -17.05 -1.13
N THR A 41 5.47 -16.73 -1.72
CA THR A 41 4.32 -16.17 -0.98
C THR A 41 3.45 -17.23 -0.29
N ALA A 42 3.78 -18.52 -0.40
CA ALA A 42 3.03 -19.60 0.25
C ALA A 42 3.08 -19.57 1.79
N HIS A 43 4.03 -18.84 2.38
CA HIS A 43 4.10 -18.63 3.83
C HIS A 43 3.12 -17.56 4.34
N LEU A 44 2.50 -16.77 3.44
CA LEU A 44 1.49 -15.79 3.83
C LEU A 44 0.19 -16.50 4.17
N THR A 45 -0.52 -16.00 5.17
CA THR A 45 -1.90 -16.42 5.42
C THR A 45 -2.81 -15.94 4.30
N ASP A 46 -3.94 -16.61 4.12
CA ASP A 46 -4.94 -16.23 3.12
C ASP A 46 -5.41 -14.79 3.27
N GLN A 47 -5.51 -14.32 4.52
CA GLN A 47 -5.85 -12.93 4.84
C GLN A 47 -4.77 -11.94 4.40
N GLN A 48 -3.49 -12.22 4.69
CA GLN A 48 -2.38 -11.37 4.28
C GLN A 48 -2.28 -11.30 2.75
N PHE A 49 -2.44 -12.45 2.09
CA PHE A 49 -2.43 -12.52 0.65
C PHE A 49 -3.58 -11.70 0.04
N ALA A 50 -4.82 -11.88 0.53
CA ALA A 50 -5.98 -11.11 0.08
C ALA A 50 -5.79 -9.61 0.32
N GLN A 51 -5.18 -9.22 1.44
CA GLN A 51 -4.85 -7.83 1.73
C GLN A 51 -3.84 -7.26 0.73
N GLY A 52 -2.78 -8.01 0.42
CA GLY A 52 -1.77 -7.60 -0.57
C GLY A 52 -2.39 -7.34 -1.94
N VAL A 53 -3.30 -8.23 -2.38
CA VAL A 53 -4.05 -8.07 -3.62
C VAL A 53 -4.94 -6.82 -3.59
N ALA A 54 -5.71 -6.63 -2.51
CA ALA A 54 -6.60 -5.46 -2.38
C ALA A 54 -5.82 -4.14 -2.37
N MET A 55 -4.67 -4.11 -1.70
CA MET A 55 -3.80 -2.94 -1.64
C MET A 55 -3.18 -2.62 -3.01
N MET A 56 -2.76 -3.64 -3.75
CA MET A 56 -2.25 -3.50 -5.12
C MET A 56 -3.34 -2.92 -6.05
N GLU A 57 -4.56 -3.48 -6.01
CA GLU A 57 -5.70 -2.99 -6.79
C GLU A 57 -6.03 -1.54 -6.43
N ARG A 58 -5.98 -1.18 -5.15
CA ARG A 58 -6.22 0.18 -4.69
C ARG A 58 -5.17 1.17 -5.16
N GLN A 59 -3.88 0.82 -5.07
CA GLN A 59 -2.79 1.68 -5.54
C GLN A 59 -2.91 1.97 -7.04
N GLU A 60 -3.20 0.95 -7.84
CA GLU A 60 -3.46 1.12 -9.28
C GLU A 60 -4.67 2.02 -9.53
N MET A 61 -5.77 1.81 -8.81
CA MET A 61 -6.97 2.64 -8.95
C MET A 61 -6.69 4.11 -8.59
N ASP A 62 -5.95 4.35 -7.51
CA ASP A 62 -5.63 5.70 -7.06
C ASP A 62 -4.66 6.40 -8.05
N ALA A 63 -3.66 5.68 -8.56
CA ALA A 63 -2.76 6.19 -9.60
C ALA A 63 -3.51 6.52 -10.91
N ARG A 64 -4.46 5.69 -11.32
CA ARG A 64 -5.32 5.99 -12.48
C ARG A 64 -6.16 7.26 -12.31
N LYS A 65 -6.56 7.60 -11.09
CA LYS A 65 -7.30 8.84 -10.80
C LYS A 65 -6.39 10.06 -10.85
N THR A 66 -5.14 9.94 -10.42
CA THR A 66 -4.16 11.03 -10.45
C THR A 66 -3.47 11.18 -11.80
N GLY A 67 -3.61 10.18 -12.69
CA GLY A 67 -2.90 10.10 -13.96
C GLY A 67 -1.46 9.61 -13.82
N ASP A 68 -1.11 9.06 -12.64
CA ASP A 68 0.21 8.55 -12.36
C ASP A 68 0.44 7.18 -13.00
N GLU A 69 1.66 6.99 -13.45
CA GLU A 69 2.08 5.72 -14.01
C GLU A 69 2.43 4.72 -12.91
N THR A 70 1.73 3.59 -12.89
CA THR A 70 1.93 2.52 -11.91
C THR A 70 2.44 1.25 -12.59
N TRP A 71 3.28 0.52 -11.85
CA TRP A 71 3.94 -0.71 -12.28
C TRP A 71 3.53 -1.87 -11.37
N PRO A 72 3.51 -3.10 -11.88
CA PRO A 72 3.25 -4.26 -11.04
C PRO A 72 4.27 -4.34 -9.88
N PRO A 73 3.86 -4.77 -8.68
CA PRO A 73 4.79 -4.91 -7.57
C PRO A 73 5.72 -6.12 -7.78
N SER A 74 6.99 -5.96 -7.39
CA SER A 74 7.92 -7.08 -7.21
C SER A 74 7.56 -7.94 -6.00
N TYR A 75 8.29 -9.03 -5.77
CA TYR A 75 8.10 -9.86 -4.57
C TYR A 75 8.11 -9.06 -3.27
N ALA A 76 9.17 -8.30 -3.05
CA ALA A 76 9.32 -7.50 -1.85
C ALA A 76 8.21 -6.46 -1.73
N GLY A 77 7.82 -5.84 -2.86
CA GLY A 77 6.71 -4.88 -2.89
C GLY A 77 5.38 -5.52 -2.48
N PHE A 78 5.06 -6.69 -3.04
CA PHE A 78 3.83 -7.40 -2.70
C PHE A 78 3.81 -7.89 -1.26
N ILE A 79 4.93 -8.40 -0.75
CA ILE A 79 5.05 -8.76 0.67
C ILE A 79 4.78 -7.53 1.55
N GLY A 80 5.38 -6.38 1.22
CA GLY A 80 5.12 -5.12 1.91
C GLY A 80 3.64 -4.77 1.96
N LEU A 81 2.92 -4.90 0.85
CA LEU A 81 1.46 -4.68 0.77
C LEU A 81 0.65 -5.69 1.58
N ALA A 82 1.05 -6.97 1.53
CA ALA A 82 0.39 -8.08 2.22
C ALA A 82 0.58 -8.03 3.74
N THR A 83 1.74 -7.54 4.20
CA THR A 83 2.08 -7.44 5.62
C THR A 83 1.92 -6.04 6.18
N MET A 84 1.56 -5.05 5.36
CA MET A 84 1.32 -3.68 5.81
C MET A 84 0.24 -3.72 6.88
N SER A 85 0.61 -3.44 8.12
CA SER A 85 -0.38 -3.32 9.18
C SER A 85 -1.27 -2.14 8.81
N THR A 86 -2.54 -2.40 8.49
CA THR A 86 -3.59 -1.38 8.42
C THR A 86 -3.84 -0.88 9.83
N LYS A 87 -2.83 -0.31 10.49
CA LYS A 87 -3.08 0.54 11.64
C LYS A 87 -4.00 1.63 11.09
N PRO A 88 -5.23 1.79 11.63
CA PRO A 88 -5.97 3.01 11.35
C PRO A 88 -5.00 4.14 11.62
N ARG A 89 -4.77 5.00 10.63
CA ARG A 89 -4.00 6.23 10.81
C ARG A 89 -4.60 6.85 12.04
N SER A 90 -3.88 6.83 13.17
CA SER A 90 -4.37 7.48 14.39
C SER A 90 -4.67 8.90 13.97
N THR A 91 -5.95 9.21 13.82
CA THR A 91 -6.40 10.57 13.73
C THR A 91 -6.05 11.13 15.09
N VAL A 92 -4.87 11.73 15.20
CA VAL A 92 -4.66 12.76 16.19
C VAL A 92 -5.79 13.72 15.92
N THR A 93 -6.84 13.66 16.76
CA THR A 93 -7.94 14.61 16.73
C THR A 93 -7.25 15.97 16.74
N ALA A 94 -7.31 16.68 15.62
CA ALA A 94 -6.78 18.02 15.57
C ALA A 94 -7.48 18.78 16.69
N LEU A 95 -6.71 19.18 17.72
CA LEU A 95 -7.23 20.04 18.77
C LEU A 95 -7.86 21.23 18.05
N PRO A 96 -9.13 21.58 18.37
CA PRO A 96 -9.77 22.74 17.77
C PRO A 96 -8.84 23.94 17.98
N ALA A 97 -8.63 24.73 16.92
CA ALA A 97 -7.84 25.94 17.01
C ALA A 97 -8.37 26.77 18.20
N PRO A 98 -7.51 27.23 19.12
CA PRO A 98 -7.97 27.97 20.29
C PRO A 98 -8.67 29.24 19.81
N THR A 99 -10.01 29.26 19.92
CA THR A 99 -10.86 30.36 19.46
C THR A 99 -10.65 31.63 20.28
N ASP A 100 -9.98 31.52 21.42
CA ASP A 100 -9.77 32.64 22.34
C ASP A 100 -8.30 33.09 22.35
N LYS A 101 -8.02 34.14 21.57
CA LYS A 101 -6.70 34.79 21.50
C LYS A 101 -6.20 35.25 22.88
N ARG A 102 -7.12 35.43 23.83
CA ARG A 102 -6.83 35.89 25.19
C ARG A 102 -6.18 34.79 26.04
N LEU A 103 -6.67 33.56 25.93
CA LEU A 103 -6.13 32.40 26.64
C LEU A 103 -4.73 31.99 26.13
N ALA A 104 -4.47 32.17 24.83
CA ALA A 104 -3.15 31.92 24.25
C ALA A 104 -2.07 32.89 24.79
N ALA A 105 -2.43 34.15 25.03
CA ALA A 105 -1.52 35.15 25.61
C ALA A 105 -1.23 34.86 27.09
N GLU A 106 -2.23 34.44 27.88
CA GLU A 106 -2.04 34.06 29.28
C GLU A 106 -1.16 32.81 29.43
N ARG A 107 -1.34 31.81 28.56
CA ARG A 107 -0.50 30.59 28.55
C ARG A 107 0.97 30.89 28.22
N LEU A 108 1.21 31.80 27.28
CA LEU A 108 2.57 32.25 26.94
C LEU A 108 3.22 33.05 28.07
N ALA A 109 2.46 33.87 28.79
CA ALA A 109 2.96 34.58 29.97
C ALA A 109 3.35 33.61 31.10
N GLN A 110 2.51 32.60 31.37
CA GLN A 110 2.80 31.56 32.37
C GLN A 110 4.03 30.72 32.04
N ILE A 111 4.22 30.33 30.77
CA ILE A 111 5.41 29.58 30.36
C ILE A 111 6.69 30.42 30.53
N ARG A 112 6.60 31.73 30.27
CA ARG A 112 7.73 32.65 30.42
C ARG A 112 8.12 32.87 31.88
N GLU A 113 7.17 32.82 32.82
CA GLU A 113 7.46 32.87 34.27
C GLU A 113 8.17 31.61 34.77
N ILE A 114 7.86 30.43 34.23
CA ILE A 114 8.48 29.15 34.66
C ILE A 114 9.94 29.02 34.16
N LEU A 115 10.31 29.76 33.11
CA LEU A 115 11.66 29.74 32.52
C LEU A 115 12.61 30.81 33.10
N HIS A 116 12.19 31.52 34.14
CA HIS A 116 13.00 32.47 34.91
C HIS A 116 13.14 32.03 36.37
#